data_AF-A0A1F5CZ89-F1
#
_entry.id   AF-A0A1F5CZ89-F1
#
_cell.length_a   1.000
_cell.length_b   1.000
_cell.length_c   1.000
_cell.angle_alpha   90.00
_cell.angle_beta   90.00
_cell.angle_gamma   90.00
#
_symmetry.space_group_name_H-M   'P 1'
#
loop_
_entity.id
_entity.type
_entity.pdbx_description
1 polymer ?
#
loop_
_entity_poly.entity_id
_entity_poly.type
_entity_poly.pdbx_seq_one_letter_code
_entity_poly.pdbx_strand_id
1 'polypeptide(L)'
;MIVPHGTDTMGFTSAALAFMLRNLTGPVICVGAQRSSDRPSSDAIMNLLAATRLCVESDLGEVVVLMHGESSDSYTLAHRGTKVRKMHSSRRDAFKSVNSEPIAKVEGPQIEFLSEHASRSKGPVELKDKIDGRASMLHFYPGFEADHFDLIANHVKGMVVAGTGLGHVSEEILGSVSRAVDKGVYVYVTTQCLYGAVNLNVYSTGRDMVTAGAVPLGDMLPETAYVKLMWAMGQTNDPEEVRKLMLTNIAGEFTTRRFV
;
A
#
# COMPACT_ATOMS: atom_id res chain seq x y z
N MET A 1 6.81 18.59 -2.51
CA MET A 1 5.65 18.92 -1.65
C MET A 1 5.78 18.14 -0.35
N ILE A 2 5.60 18.78 0.81
CA ILE A 2 5.60 18.10 2.11
C ILE A 2 4.16 18.10 2.64
N VAL A 3 3.66 16.94 3.05
CA VAL A 3 2.30 16.72 3.53
C VAL A 3 2.36 16.28 5.00
N PRO A 4 2.18 17.21 5.96
CA PRO A 4 2.01 16.84 7.35
C PRO A 4 0.76 15.97 7.52
N HIS A 5 0.91 14.79 8.13
CA HIS A 5 -0.17 13.81 8.24
C HIS A 5 -0.11 13.06 9.58
N GLY A 6 -1.29 12.66 10.09
CA GLY A 6 -1.38 11.77 11.25
C GLY A 6 -0.80 10.39 10.95
N THR A 7 -0.16 9.75 11.94
CA THR A 7 0.63 8.53 11.65
C THR A 7 -0.23 7.29 11.37
N ASP A 8 -1.45 7.21 11.88
CA ASP A 8 -2.24 5.97 11.86
C ASP A 8 -2.68 5.54 10.45
N THR A 9 -3.04 6.51 9.60
CA THR A 9 -3.51 6.25 8.23
C THR A 9 -2.55 6.73 7.15
N MET A 10 -1.35 7.18 7.54
CA MET A 10 -0.37 7.77 6.61
C MET A 10 -0.01 6.83 5.44
N GLY A 11 0.10 5.52 5.71
CA GLY A 11 0.37 4.52 4.66
C GLY A 11 -0.75 4.38 3.62
N PHE A 12 -2.01 4.56 4.04
CA PHE A 12 -3.14 4.57 3.11
C PHE A 12 -3.12 5.82 2.23
N THR A 13 -2.90 6.98 2.84
CA THR A 13 -2.83 8.27 2.13
C THR A 13 -1.65 8.30 1.16
N SER A 14 -0.48 7.80 1.56
CA SER A 14 0.69 7.74 0.67
C SER A 14 0.45 6.84 -0.53
N ALA A 15 -0.21 5.69 -0.34
CA ALA A 15 -0.62 4.83 -1.45
C ALA A 15 -1.60 5.54 -2.39
N ALA A 16 -2.60 6.24 -1.84
CA ALA A 16 -3.60 6.97 -2.63
C ALA A 16 -2.93 8.04 -3.50
N LEU A 17 -2.09 8.88 -2.90
CA LEU A 17 -1.34 9.92 -3.60
C LEU A 17 -0.43 9.33 -4.68
N ALA A 18 0.18 8.17 -4.44
CA ALA A 18 1.05 7.49 -5.41
C ALA A 18 0.31 7.04 -6.67
N PHE A 19 -0.95 6.61 -6.54
CA PHE A 19 -1.80 6.27 -7.69
C PHE A 19 -2.40 7.51 -8.36
N MET A 20 -2.79 8.52 -7.57
CA MET A 20 -3.44 9.73 -8.06
C MET A 20 -2.48 10.69 -8.78
N LEU A 21 -1.22 10.78 -8.35
CA LEU A 21 -0.25 11.74 -8.89
C LEU A 21 0.73 11.06 -9.83
N ARG A 22 0.68 11.42 -11.12
CA ARG A 22 1.59 10.92 -12.17
C ARG A 22 2.52 12.03 -12.63
N ASN A 23 3.66 11.64 -13.20
CA ASN A 23 4.66 12.56 -13.75
C ASN A 23 5.13 13.62 -12.73
N LEU A 24 5.43 13.18 -11.50
CA LEU A 24 5.87 14.07 -10.43
C LEU A 24 7.18 14.81 -10.80
N THR A 25 7.15 16.13 -10.72
CA THR A 25 8.30 17.02 -10.97
C THR A 25 9.19 17.22 -9.74
N GLY A 26 8.85 16.55 -8.63
CA GLY A 26 9.50 16.62 -7.33
C GLY A 26 8.81 15.64 -6.37
N PRO A 27 9.42 15.33 -5.22
CA PRO A 27 8.87 14.33 -4.33
C PRO A 27 7.63 14.85 -3.61
N VAL A 28 6.70 13.94 -3.32
CA VAL A 28 5.58 14.19 -2.40
C VAL A 28 5.84 13.41 -1.13
N ILE A 29 6.14 14.12 -0.04
CA ILE A 29 6.64 13.52 1.19
C ILE A 29 5.56 13.61 2.25
N CYS A 30 4.92 12.49 2.58
CA CYS A 30 4.09 12.36 3.76
C CYS A 30 5.00 12.26 4.99
N VAL A 31 4.77 13.13 5.97
CA VAL A 31 5.61 13.23 7.17
C VAL A 31 4.74 13.47 8.40
N GLY A 32 5.16 12.96 9.55
CA GLY A 32 4.46 13.16 10.81
C GLY A 32 5.38 13.02 12.02
N ALA A 33 4.77 12.78 13.18
CA ALA A 33 5.48 12.53 14.42
C ALA A 33 4.73 11.47 15.25
N GLN A 34 5.47 10.56 15.87
CA GLN A 34 4.94 9.56 16.80
C GLN A 34 4.79 10.15 18.20
N ARG A 35 5.66 11.10 18.56
CA ARG A 35 5.56 11.87 19.80
C ARG A 35 5.00 13.25 19.47
N SER A 36 3.98 13.63 20.24
CA SER A 36 3.33 14.94 20.12
C SER A 36 4.35 16.08 20.07
N SER A 37 4.09 17.05 19.17
CA SER A 37 5.03 18.12 18.80
C SER A 37 5.29 19.14 19.91
N ASP A 38 4.40 19.21 20.90
CA ASP A 38 4.54 20.01 22.12
C ASP A 38 5.57 19.46 23.11
N ARG A 39 6.04 18.22 22.92
CA ARG A 39 7.02 17.59 23.80
C ARG A 39 8.45 17.92 23.35
N PRO A 40 9.38 18.21 24.29
CA PRO A 40 10.80 18.41 23.96
C PRO A 40 11.45 17.20 23.29
N SER A 41 10.89 16.00 23.50
CA SER A 41 11.34 14.77 22.87
C SER A 41 10.57 14.43 21.58
N SER A 42 9.92 15.40 20.93
CA SER A 42 9.21 15.14 19.69
C SER A 42 10.17 14.79 18.55
N ASP A 43 9.77 13.81 17.74
CA ASP A 43 10.40 13.47 16.46
C ASP A 43 10.00 14.40 15.31
N ALA A 44 9.03 15.30 15.51
CA ALA A 44 8.50 16.19 14.48
C ALA A 44 9.57 17.06 13.81
N ILE A 45 10.49 17.63 14.60
CA ILE A 45 11.52 18.56 14.10
C ILE A 45 12.46 17.83 13.14
N MET A 46 12.99 16.68 13.55
CA MET A 46 13.92 15.92 12.75
C MET A 46 13.27 15.37 11.47
N ASN A 47 12.06 14.82 11.58
CA ASN A 47 11.30 14.32 10.43
C ASN A 47 11.04 15.45 9.41
N LEU A 48 10.62 16.62 9.87
CA LEU A 48 10.31 17.75 8.97
C LEU A 48 11.57 18.33 8.32
N LEU A 49 12.68 18.42 9.05
CA LEU A 49 13.97 18.88 8.50
C LEU A 49 14.48 17.91 7.43
N ALA A 50 14.43 16.61 7.70
CA ALA A 50 14.83 15.60 6.74
C ALA A 50 13.91 15.55 5.51
N ALA A 51 12.59 15.68 5.69
CA ALA A 51 11.63 15.84 4.60
C ALA A 51 11.94 17.07 3.74
N THR A 52 12.30 18.19 4.37
CA THR A 52 12.67 19.42 3.66
C THR A 52 13.93 19.23 2.83
N ARG A 53 14.98 18.63 3.42
CA ARG A 53 16.22 18.31 2.69
C ARG A 53 15.96 17.40 1.50
N LEU A 54 15.27 16.28 1.72
CA LEU A 54 14.93 15.36 0.63
C LEU A 54 14.10 16.05 -0.46
N CYS A 55 13.19 16.96 -0.09
CA CYS A 55 12.37 17.68 -1.05
C CYS A 55 13.16 18.63 -1.95
N VAL A 56 14.18 19.30 -1.41
CA VAL A 56 14.92 20.35 -2.12
C VAL A 56 16.14 19.79 -2.83
N GLU A 57 16.87 18.88 -2.20
CA GLU A 57 18.24 18.49 -2.59
C GLU A 57 18.31 17.18 -3.39
N SER A 58 17.19 16.45 -3.56
CA SER A 58 17.18 15.15 -4.26
C SER A 58 16.47 15.20 -5.62
N ASP A 59 16.79 14.28 -6.54
CA ASP A 59 16.09 14.14 -7.82
C ASP A 59 14.83 13.26 -7.75
N LEU A 60 14.33 12.97 -6.54
CA LEU A 60 13.22 12.03 -6.34
C LEU A 60 11.90 12.54 -6.97
N GLY A 61 11.25 11.67 -7.75
CA GLY A 61 9.98 11.90 -8.44
C GLY A 61 8.88 10.93 -8.00
N GLU A 62 8.85 10.54 -6.72
CA GLU A 62 7.86 9.61 -6.16
C GLU A 62 7.11 10.19 -4.95
N VAL A 63 6.02 9.52 -4.58
CA VAL A 63 5.37 9.72 -3.28
C VAL A 63 6.06 8.84 -2.24
N VAL A 64 6.50 9.41 -1.13
CA VAL A 64 7.19 8.71 -0.04
C VAL A 64 6.62 9.06 1.32
N VAL A 65 6.79 8.16 2.27
CA VAL A 65 6.65 8.44 3.70
C VAL A 65 8.05 8.61 4.28
N LEU A 66 8.31 9.73 4.96
CA LEU A 66 9.58 9.97 5.63
C LEU A 66 9.38 10.06 7.14
N MET A 67 10.01 9.13 7.87
CA MET A 67 9.94 9.01 9.33
C MET A 67 11.28 8.51 9.88
N HIS A 68 11.51 8.57 11.19
CA HIS A 68 12.68 7.98 11.85
C HIS A 68 12.96 6.54 11.40
N GLY A 69 14.24 6.23 11.16
CA GLY A 69 14.68 4.88 10.84
C GLY A 69 14.91 3.99 12.06
N GLU A 70 15.19 4.62 13.21
CA GLU A 70 15.42 3.96 14.50
C GLU A 70 14.87 4.79 15.67
N SER A 71 14.98 4.28 16.89
CA SER A 71 14.45 4.95 18.08
C SER A 71 15.17 6.27 18.43
N SER A 72 16.43 6.41 18.03
CA SER A 72 17.29 7.56 18.31
C SER A 72 17.17 8.64 17.24
N ASP A 73 17.56 9.87 17.57
CA ASP A 73 17.58 11.00 16.63
C ASP A 73 18.85 11.00 15.75
N SER A 74 19.05 9.89 15.02
CA SER A 74 20.22 9.65 14.17
C SER A 74 19.92 9.88 12.69
N TYR A 75 18.96 9.14 12.14
CA TYR A 75 18.54 9.25 10.75
C TYR A 75 17.05 8.98 10.55
N THR A 76 16.55 9.44 9.41
CA THR A 76 15.21 9.12 8.91
C THR A 76 15.31 8.26 7.65
N LEU A 77 14.26 7.50 7.38
CA LEU A 77 14.12 6.71 6.16
C LEU A 77 12.96 7.24 5.33
N ALA A 78 13.18 7.34 4.02
CA ALA A 78 12.15 7.58 3.03
C ALA A 78 11.67 6.23 2.47
N HIS A 79 10.43 5.88 2.74
CA HIS A 79 9.78 4.66 2.28
C HIS A 79 8.92 4.94 1.05
N ARG A 80 8.96 4.08 0.03
CA ARG A 80 8.05 4.16 -1.12
C ARG A 80 6.60 4.14 -0.62
N GLY A 81 5.79 5.10 -1.06
CA GLY A 81 4.45 5.34 -0.52
C GLY A 81 3.46 4.18 -0.66
N THR A 82 3.69 3.24 -1.58
CA THR A 82 2.88 2.04 -1.82
C THR A 82 3.40 0.78 -1.12
N LYS A 83 4.59 0.84 -0.52
CA LYS A 83 5.28 -0.28 0.15
C LYS A 83 5.54 0.00 1.63
N VAL A 84 4.85 0.95 2.23
CA VAL A 84 5.08 1.38 3.62
C VAL A 84 3.92 1.01 4.53
N ARG A 85 4.22 0.53 5.74
CA ARG A 85 3.23 0.23 6.77
C ARG A 85 3.70 0.70 8.14
N LYS A 86 2.77 1.18 8.97
CA LYS A 86 3.00 1.42 10.40
C LYS A 86 2.97 0.08 11.13
N MET A 87 4.14 -0.43 11.48
CA MET A 87 4.37 -1.74 12.12
C MET A 87 4.43 -1.69 13.65
N HIS A 88 4.43 -0.49 14.23
CA HIS A 88 4.43 -0.32 15.68
C HIS A 88 3.48 0.81 16.10
N SER A 89 2.82 0.66 17.25
CA SER A 89 1.81 1.61 17.74
C SER A 89 2.41 2.95 18.19
N SER A 90 3.60 2.94 18.81
CA SER A 90 4.19 4.14 19.44
C SER A 90 5.69 4.43 19.17
N ARG A 91 6.47 3.50 18.59
CA ARG A 91 7.90 3.72 18.35
C ARG A 91 8.11 4.75 17.24
N ARG A 92 9.18 5.53 17.32
CA ARG A 92 9.54 6.51 16.27
C ARG A 92 9.81 5.83 14.94
N ASP A 93 10.48 4.67 14.97
CA ASP A 93 10.74 3.80 13.82
C ASP A 93 9.58 2.86 13.47
N ALA A 94 8.35 3.29 13.72
CA ALA A 94 7.16 2.48 13.47
C ALA A 94 6.95 2.16 11.98
N PHE A 95 7.36 3.04 11.08
CA PHE A 95 7.15 2.83 9.65
C PHE A 95 8.26 1.96 9.07
N LYS A 96 7.86 0.91 8.33
CA LYS A 96 8.77 0.00 7.66
C LYS A 96 8.38 -0.16 6.20
N SER A 97 9.38 -0.29 5.34
CA SER A 97 9.19 -0.80 3.99
C SER A 97 8.88 -2.30 4.06
N VAL A 98 7.86 -2.75 3.35
CA VAL A 98 7.42 -4.16 3.30
C VAL A 98 7.59 -4.65 1.87
N ASN A 99 8.24 -5.80 1.71
CA ASN A 99 8.64 -6.37 0.40
C ASN A 99 9.51 -5.44 -0.45
N SER A 100 10.14 -4.43 0.15
CA SER A 100 11.10 -3.55 -0.51
C SER A 100 12.06 -2.97 0.51
N GLU A 101 13.17 -2.42 0.01
CA GLU A 101 14.05 -1.55 0.82
C GLU A 101 13.45 -0.13 0.89
N PRO A 102 13.87 0.70 1.87
CA PRO A 102 13.64 2.14 1.81
C PRO A 102 14.32 2.75 0.56
N ILE A 103 13.79 3.87 0.07
CA ILE A 103 14.36 4.60 -1.07
C ILE A 103 15.63 5.34 -0.65
N ALA A 104 15.59 6.02 0.49
CA ALA A 104 16.72 6.82 0.95
C ALA A 104 16.84 6.84 2.48
N LYS A 105 18.07 7.00 2.96
CA LYS A 105 18.42 7.38 4.32
C LYS A 105 18.84 8.85 4.33
N VAL A 106 18.28 9.63 5.26
CA VAL A 106 18.68 11.02 5.51
C VAL A 106 19.28 11.12 6.90
N GLU A 107 20.57 11.43 6.96
CA GLU A 107 21.38 11.49 8.20
C GLU A 107 22.15 12.81 8.25
N GLY A 108 21.71 13.71 9.13
CA GLY A 108 22.20 15.08 9.10
C GLY A 108 22.04 15.69 7.69
N PRO A 109 23.09 16.28 7.09
CA PRO A 109 23.03 16.86 5.75
C PRO A 109 23.14 15.83 4.61
N GLN A 110 23.36 14.55 4.91
CA GLN A 110 23.61 13.53 3.88
C GLN A 110 22.31 12.84 3.46
N ILE A 111 22.14 12.65 2.16
CA ILE A 111 21.08 11.82 1.55
C ILE A 111 21.77 10.66 0.85
N GLU A 112 21.52 9.45 1.34
CA GLU A 112 21.98 8.19 0.75
C GLU A 112 20.79 7.47 0.12
N PHE A 113 20.80 7.27 -1.19
CA PHE A 113 19.79 6.43 -1.86
C PHE A 113 20.15 4.96 -1.68
N LEU A 114 19.22 4.19 -1.13
CA LEU A 114 19.40 2.78 -0.78
C LEU A 114 18.80 1.84 -1.83
N SER A 115 17.85 2.31 -2.63
CA SER A 115 17.22 1.52 -3.70
C SER A 115 16.84 2.39 -4.90
N GLU A 116 16.50 1.75 -6.03
CA GLU A 116 16.08 2.46 -7.24
C GLU A 116 14.79 3.26 -7.03
N HIS A 117 14.77 4.46 -7.59
CA HIS A 117 13.63 5.37 -7.57
C HIS A 117 13.41 6.05 -8.92
N ALA A 118 12.20 6.54 -9.14
CA ALA A 118 11.89 7.39 -10.27
C ALA A 118 12.49 8.79 -10.06
N SER A 119 13.23 9.29 -11.04
CA SER A 119 13.67 10.68 -11.09
C SER A 119 12.51 11.64 -11.40
N ARG A 120 12.68 12.92 -11.07
CA ARG A 120 11.75 14.01 -11.40
C ARG A 120 11.39 13.98 -12.89
N SER A 121 10.09 13.99 -13.17
CA SER A 121 9.59 14.16 -14.54
C SER A 121 9.79 15.59 -15.03
N LYS A 122 9.93 15.72 -16.36
CA LYS A 122 9.96 17.01 -17.06
C LYS A 122 8.58 17.46 -17.54
N GLY A 123 7.59 16.55 -17.54
CA GLY A 123 6.23 16.83 -17.97
C GLY A 123 5.36 17.45 -16.87
N PRO A 124 4.14 17.90 -17.20
CA PRO A 124 3.20 18.37 -16.19
C PRO A 124 2.76 17.21 -15.29
N VAL A 125 2.57 17.52 -14.00
CA VAL A 125 1.94 16.58 -13.06
C VAL A 125 0.52 16.30 -13.53
N GLU A 126 0.16 15.02 -13.63
CA GLU A 126 -1.17 14.57 -13.99
C GLU A 126 -1.90 14.05 -12.75
N LEU A 127 -3.16 14.49 -12.57
CA LEU A 127 -4.01 14.13 -11.46
C LEU A 127 -5.10 13.13 -11.92
N LYS A 128 -5.16 11.98 -11.24
CA LYS A 128 -6.17 10.92 -11.38
C LYS A 128 -6.85 10.68 -10.03
N ASP A 129 -7.61 11.66 -9.55
CA ASP A 129 -8.15 11.74 -8.18
C ASP A 129 -9.51 11.05 -7.97
N LYS A 130 -10.14 10.54 -9.04
CA LYS A 130 -11.41 9.82 -8.93
C LYS A 130 -11.25 8.53 -8.13
N ILE A 131 -12.17 8.28 -7.20
CA ILE A 131 -12.23 7.06 -6.39
C ILE A 131 -13.67 6.57 -6.29
N ASP A 132 -13.84 5.25 -6.23
CA ASP A 132 -15.11 4.61 -5.87
C ASP A 132 -14.95 3.92 -4.51
N GLY A 133 -15.54 4.52 -3.48
CA GLY A 133 -15.42 4.04 -2.09
C GLY A 133 -16.22 2.78 -1.78
N ARG A 134 -16.94 2.20 -2.74
CA ARG A 134 -17.68 0.93 -2.56
C ARG A 134 -16.73 -0.27 -2.58
N ALA A 135 -15.74 -0.25 -1.70
CA ALA A 135 -14.77 -1.32 -1.51
C ALA A 135 -14.74 -1.76 -0.05
N SER A 136 -14.41 -3.02 0.20
CA SER A 136 -14.12 -3.53 1.55
C SER A 136 -12.75 -4.19 1.60
N MET A 137 -12.16 -4.22 2.79
CA MET A 137 -10.98 -5.01 3.11
C MET A 137 -11.35 -6.01 4.20
N LEU A 138 -11.19 -7.30 3.91
CA LEU A 138 -11.53 -8.41 4.78
C LEU A 138 -10.25 -9.06 5.28
N HIS A 139 -10.07 -9.11 6.60
CA HIS A 139 -9.02 -9.90 7.23
C HIS A 139 -9.56 -11.28 7.55
N PHE A 140 -9.06 -12.32 6.87
CA PHE A 140 -9.53 -13.68 7.09
C PHE A 140 -8.96 -14.24 8.41
N TYR A 141 -9.72 -15.10 9.08
CA TYR A 141 -9.27 -15.79 10.29
C TYR A 141 -9.99 -17.13 10.45
N PRO A 142 -9.42 -18.09 11.20
CA PRO A 142 -10.10 -19.35 11.50
C PRO A 142 -11.46 -19.11 12.16
N GLY A 143 -12.52 -19.68 11.59
CA GLY A 143 -13.90 -19.46 12.03
C GLY A 143 -14.59 -18.25 11.36
N PHE A 144 -13.99 -17.63 10.35
CA PHE A 144 -14.71 -16.65 9.52
C PHE A 144 -15.81 -17.36 8.71
N GLU A 145 -17.06 -16.94 8.92
CA GLU A 145 -18.23 -17.58 8.34
C GLU A 145 -18.56 -17.05 6.93
N ALA A 146 -19.06 -17.95 6.07
CA ALA A 146 -19.45 -17.65 4.69
C ALA A 146 -20.54 -16.55 4.59
N ASP A 147 -21.45 -16.48 5.56
CA ASP A 147 -22.53 -15.50 5.61
C ASP A 147 -22.01 -14.07 5.84
N HIS A 148 -20.93 -13.92 6.63
CA HIS A 148 -20.27 -12.63 6.79
C HIS A 148 -19.62 -12.15 5.49
N PHE A 149 -19.03 -13.08 4.71
CA PHE A 149 -18.48 -12.74 3.40
C PHE A 149 -19.58 -12.22 2.47
N ASP A 150 -20.69 -12.97 2.38
CA ASP A 150 -21.83 -12.62 1.53
C ASP A 150 -22.47 -11.28 1.95
N LEU A 151 -22.62 -11.04 3.24
CA LEU A 151 -23.13 -9.78 3.78
C LEU A 151 -22.30 -8.60 3.28
N ILE A 152 -20.97 -8.67 3.40
CA ILE A 152 -20.08 -7.60 2.94
C ILE A 152 -20.16 -7.47 1.41
N ALA A 153 -20.08 -8.59 0.68
CA ALA A 153 -20.07 -8.61 -0.78
C ALA A 153 -21.34 -7.99 -1.38
N ASN A 154 -22.50 -8.12 -0.73
CA ASN A 154 -23.75 -7.51 -1.19
C ASN A 154 -23.77 -5.97 -1.10
N HIS A 155 -22.83 -5.34 -0.39
CA HIS A 155 -22.78 -3.89 -0.17
C HIS A 155 -21.60 -3.18 -0.85
N VAL A 156 -20.74 -3.92 -1.56
CA VAL A 156 -19.55 -3.36 -2.20
C VAL A 156 -19.45 -3.79 -3.66
N LYS A 157 -18.69 -3.02 -4.44
CA LYS A 157 -18.29 -3.37 -5.81
C LYS A 157 -16.99 -4.17 -5.84
N GLY A 158 -16.17 -4.10 -4.80
CA GLY A 158 -14.94 -4.84 -4.73
C GLY A 158 -14.49 -5.15 -3.31
N MET A 159 -13.74 -6.22 -3.15
CA MET A 159 -13.23 -6.70 -1.88
C MET A 159 -11.77 -7.12 -2.01
N VAL A 160 -10.95 -6.68 -1.07
CA VAL A 160 -9.59 -7.19 -0.87
C VAL A 160 -9.59 -8.12 0.33
N VAL A 161 -9.26 -9.39 0.10
CA VAL A 161 -9.13 -10.40 1.14
C VAL A 161 -7.66 -10.53 1.54
N ALA A 162 -7.34 -10.19 2.78
CA ALA A 162 -6.07 -10.55 3.41
C ALA A 162 -6.17 -11.99 3.91
N GLY A 163 -5.75 -12.93 3.06
CA GLY A 163 -5.77 -14.37 3.34
C GLY A 163 -4.58 -14.82 4.19
N THR A 164 -4.66 -16.06 4.68
CA THR A 164 -3.58 -16.69 5.46
C THR A 164 -2.44 -17.18 4.57
N GLY A 165 -1.19 -17.16 5.07
CA GLY A 165 -0.03 -17.74 4.37
C GLY A 165 0.15 -17.20 2.95
N LEU A 166 -0.04 -18.06 1.94
CA LEU A 166 0.06 -17.70 0.52
C LEU A 166 -1.23 -17.08 -0.06
N GLY A 167 -2.17 -16.64 0.78
CA GLY A 167 -3.45 -16.03 0.38
C GLY A 167 -4.66 -16.96 0.50
N HIS A 168 -4.63 -17.95 1.39
CA HIS A 168 -5.71 -18.94 1.52
C HIS A 168 -6.86 -18.45 2.42
N VAL A 169 -8.05 -18.98 2.12
CA VAL A 169 -9.26 -18.92 2.95
C VAL A 169 -9.75 -20.35 3.22
N SER A 170 -10.79 -20.51 4.05
CA SER A 170 -11.46 -21.81 4.24
C SER A 170 -12.25 -22.21 2.99
N GLU A 171 -12.41 -23.53 2.78
CA GLU A 171 -13.20 -24.07 1.66
C GLU A 171 -14.66 -23.59 1.68
N GLU A 172 -15.22 -23.37 2.88
CA GLU A 172 -16.58 -22.88 3.09
C GLU A 172 -16.84 -21.51 2.43
N ILE A 173 -15.79 -20.68 2.26
CA ILE A 173 -15.89 -19.34 1.66
C ILE A 173 -15.86 -19.40 0.13
N LEU A 174 -15.37 -20.49 -0.48
CA LEU A 174 -15.21 -20.59 -1.94
C LEU A 174 -16.54 -20.35 -2.68
N GLY A 175 -17.64 -20.89 -2.13
CA GLY A 175 -18.97 -20.67 -2.68
C GLY A 175 -19.39 -19.20 -2.62
N SER A 176 -19.09 -18.50 -1.52
CA SER A 176 -19.38 -17.07 -1.35
C SER A 176 -18.56 -16.20 -2.30
N VAL A 177 -17.30 -16.58 -2.55
CA VAL A 177 -16.42 -15.92 -3.52
C VAL A 177 -17.01 -16.04 -4.94
N SER A 178 -17.37 -17.25 -5.37
CA SER A 178 -18.00 -17.46 -6.68
C SER A 178 -19.26 -16.63 -6.83
N ARG A 179 -20.16 -16.68 -5.83
CA ARG A 179 -21.41 -15.88 -5.83
C ARG A 179 -21.16 -14.38 -5.91
N ALA A 180 -20.14 -13.88 -5.23
CA ALA A 180 -19.79 -12.46 -5.27
C ALA A 180 -19.27 -12.06 -6.66
N VAL A 181 -18.37 -12.86 -7.23
CA VAL A 181 -17.85 -12.64 -8.59
C VAL A 181 -18.96 -12.70 -9.64
N ASP A 182 -19.89 -13.66 -9.53
CA ASP A 182 -21.05 -13.78 -10.42
C ASP A 182 -21.96 -12.55 -10.36
N LYS A 183 -22.01 -11.85 -9.21
CA LYS A 183 -22.71 -10.57 -9.03
C LYS A 183 -21.91 -9.35 -9.50
N GLY A 184 -20.72 -9.55 -10.05
CA GLY A 184 -19.83 -8.49 -10.53
C GLY A 184 -18.99 -7.81 -9.44
N VAL A 185 -18.84 -8.44 -8.27
CA VAL A 185 -17.94 -7.95 -7.21
C VAL A 185 -16.51 -8.37 -7.55
N TYR A 186 -15.59 -7.41 -7.64
CA TYR A 186 -14.17 -7.74 -7.79
C TYR A 186 -13.62 -8.36 -6.50
N VAL A 187 -13.09 -9.58 -6.56
CA VAL A 187 -12.46 -10.22 -5.39
C VAL A 187 -10.96 -10.33 -5.62
N TYR A 188 -10.18 -9.58 -4.85
CA TYR A 188 -8.72 -9.60 -4.89
C TYR A 188 -8.14 -10.22 -3.63
N VAL A 189 -7.01 -10.91 -3.76
CA VAL A 189 -6.37 -11.63 -2.66
C VAL A 189 -4.97 -11.09 -2.39
N THR A 190 -4.74 -10.71 -1.13
CA THR A 190 -3.44 -10.38 -0.54
C THR A 190 -3.14 -11.35 0.61
N THR A 191 -2.02 -11.17 1.31
CA THR A 191 -1.65 -11.98 2.47
C THR A 191 -1.58 -11.15 3.76
N GLN A 192 -2.09 -11.73 4.85
CA GLN A 192 -1.94 -11.16 6.19
C GLN A 192 -0.52 -11.31 6.76
N CYS A 193 0.35 -12.12 6.14
CA CYS A 193 1.76 -12.26 6.55
C CYS A 193 2.58 -10.97 6.33
N LEU A 194 2.04 -10.04 5.53
CA LEU A 194 2.65 -8.77 5.12
C LEU A 194 3.87 -8.94 4.22
N TYR A 195 4.89 -9.65 4.71
CA TYR A 195 6.06 -10.03 3.95
C TYR A 195 5.78 -11.30 3.13
N GLY A 196 6.33 -11.34 1.92
CA GLY A 196 6.10 -12.39 0.95
C GLY A 196 5.01 -12.04 -0.08
N ALA A 197 4.68 -13.02 -0.90
CA ALA A 197 3.75 -12.86 -2.01
C ALA A 197 2.68 -13.96 -1.99
N VAL A 198 1.46 -13.60 -2.39
CA VAL A 198 0.38 -14.54 -2.67
C VAL A 198 0.80 -15.49 -3.80
N ASN A 199 0.55 -16.77 -3.61
CA ASN A 199 0.74 -17.79 -4.64
C ASN A 199 -0.32 -18.88 -4.52
N LEU A 200 -1.46 -18.64 -5.17
CA LEU A 200 -2.62 -19.53 -5.13
C LEU A 200 -2.44 -20.81 -5.96
N ASN A 201 -1.35 -20.97 -6.70
CA ASN A 201 -1.13 -22.17 -7.52
C ASN A 201 -0.57 -23.37 -6.75
N VAL A 202 -0.04 -23.15 -5.53
CA VAL A 202 0.66 -24.19 -4.77
C VAL A 202 -0.30 -25.23 -4.19
N TYR A 203 -1.37 -24.78 -3.53
CA TYR A 203 -2.34 -25.64 -2.83
C TYR A 203 -3.68 -25.71 -3.58
N SER A 204 -4.46 -26.77 -3.38
CA SER A 204 -5.77 -26.96 -4.01
C SER A 204 -6.72 -25.81 -3.71
N THR A 205 -6.86 -25.45 -2.44
CA THR A 205 -7.73 -24.36 -1.97
C THR A 205 -7.41 -23.02 -2.63
N GLY A 206 -6.13 -22.76 -2.93
CA GLY A 206 -5.72 -21.59 -3.70
C GLY A 206 -6.18 -21.66 -5.15
N ARG A 207 -6.02 -22.79 -5.82
CA ARG A 207 -6.50 -22.97 -7.20
C ARG A 207 -8.02 -22.84 -7.27
N ASP A 208 -8.73 -23.37 -6.27
CA ASP A 208 -10.19 -23.27 -6.18
C ASP A 208 -10.64 -21.81 -5.99
N MET A 209 -9.90 -20.99 -5.24
CA MET A 209 -10.12 -19.53 -5.16
C MET A 209 -9.99 -18.85 -6.52
N VAL A 210 -8.97 -19.21 -7.31
CA VAL A 210 -8.78 -18.67 -8.67
C VAL A 210 -9.90 -19.14 -9.59
N THR A 211 -10.31 -20.41 -9.50
CA THR A 211 -11.45 -20.95 -10.24
C THR A 211 -12.76 -20.26 -9.87
N ALA A 212 -12.94 -19.87 -8.60
CA ALA A 212 -14.07 -19.07 -8.13
C ALA A 212 -14.00 -17.59 -8.57
N GLY A 213 -12.95 -17.19 -9.30
CA GLY A 213 -12.79 -15.86 -9.89
C GLY A 213 -12.00 -14.85 -9.05
N ALA A 214 -11.42 -15.27 -7.91
CA ALA A 214 -10.56 -14.40 -7.12
C ALA A 214 -9.21 -14.16 -7.81
N VAL A 215 -8.69 -12.93 -7.69
CA VAL A 215 -7.47 -12.51 -8.38
C VAL A 215 -6.33 -12.26 -7.38
N PRO A 216 -5.22 -13.01 -7.43
CA PRO A 216 -4.08 -12.79 -6.53
C PRO A 216 -3.31 -11.51 -6.90
N LEU A 217 -2.92 -10.73 -5.89
CA LEU A 217 -2.19 -9.47 -6.03
C LEU A 217 -0.71 -9.57 -5.61
N GLY A 218 -0.09 -10.72 -5.83
CA GLY A 218 1.36 -10.89 -5.61
C GLY A 218 1.80 -10.42 -4.22
N ASP A 219 2.75 -9.50 -4.17
CA ASP A 219 3.37 -8.97 -2.94
C ASP A 219 2.85 -7.58 -2.53
N MET A 220 1.68 -7.18 -3.05
CA MET A 220 1.03 -5.92 -2.68
C MET A 220 0.51 -6.00 -1.24
N LEU A 221 0.76 -4.95 -0.45
CA LEU A 221 0.20 -4.82 0.89
C LEU A 221 -1.34 -4.80 0.85
N PRO A 222 -2.04 -5.40 1.83
CA PRO A 222 -3.51 -5.36 1.90
C PRO A 222 -4.09 -3.94 1.82
N GLU A 223 -3.51 -3.00 2.57
CA GLU A 223 -3.94 -1.60 2.61
C GLU A 223 -3.71 -0.89 1.27
N THR A 224 -2.56 -1.13 0.64
CA THR A 224 -2.25 -0.59 -0.69
C THR A 224 -3.22 -1.15 -1.73
N ALA A 225 -3.51 -2.45 -1.69
CA ALA A 225 -4.47 -3.09 -2.58
C ALA A 225 -5.88 -2.53 -2.41
N TYR A 226 -6.32 -2.30 -1.17
CA TYR A 226 -7.61 -1.69 -0.88
C TYR A 226 -7.71 -0.28 -1.48
N VAL A 227 -6.69 0.55 -1.28
CA VAL A 227 -6.62 1.89 -1.86
C VAL A 227 -6.58 1.85 -3.39
N LYS A 228 -5.77 0.95 -3.96
CA LYS A 228 -5.66 0.77 -5.42
C LYS A 228 -6.99 0.35 -6.03
N LEU A 229 -7.74 -0.52 -5.36
CA LEU A 229 -9.06 -0.97 -5.80
C LEU A 229 -10.05 0.18 -5.89
N MET A 230 -10.14 1.01 -4.84
CA MET A 230 -10.99 2.20 -4.86
C MET A 230 -10.59 3.16 -5.99
N TRP A 231 -9.28 3.34 -6.21
CA TRP A 231 -8.77 4.19 -7.28
C TRP A 231 -9.07 3.62 -8.67
N ALA A 232 -8.82 2.33 -8.91
CA ALA A 232 -9.04 1.67 -10.19
C ALA A 232 -10.52 1.70 -10.61
N MET A 233 -11.44 1.40 -9.68
CA MET A 233 -12.89 1.52 -9.90
C MET A 233 -13.34 2.98 -10.12
N GLY A 234 -12.59 3.95 -9.61
CA GLY A 234 -12.83 5.37 -9.89
C GLY A 234 -12.39 5.82 -11.29
N GLN A 235 -11.47 5.09 -11.94
CA GLN A 235 -10.94 5.45 -13.26
C GLN A 235 -11.81 4.96 -14.42
N THR A 236 -12.50 3.83 -14.23
CA THR A 236 -13.24 3.17 -15.31
C THR A 236 -14.37 2.30 -14.75
N ASN A 237 -15.42 2.12 -15.56
CA ASN A 237 -16.50 1.16 -15.29
C ASN A 237 -16.34 -0.16 -16.06
N ASP A 238 -15.30 -0.28 -16.91
CA ASP A 238 -14.99 -1.51 -17.64
C ASP A 238 -14.28 -2.51 -16.71
N PRO A 239 -14.88 -3.69 -16.44
CA PRO A 239 -14.30 -4.70 -15.55
C PRO A 239 -12.90 -5.16 -15.95
N GLU A 240 -12.63 -5.29 -17.26
CA GLU A 240 -11.33 -5.74 -17.74
C GLU A 240 -10.26 -4.66 -17.52
N GLU A 241 -10.60 -3.39 -17.70
CA GLU A 241 -9.67 -2.29 -17.43
C GLU A 241 -9.44 -2.11 -15.92
N VAL A 242 -10.45 -2.29 -15.06
CA VAL A 242 -10.24 -2.35 -13.59
C VAL A 242 -9.25 -3.45 -13.24
N ARG A 243 -9.46 -4.65 -13.78
CA ARG A 243 -8.57 -5.80 -13.55
C ARG A 243 -7.15 -5.52 -14.02
N LYS A 244 -7.00 -4.93 -15.21
CA LYS A 244 -5.70 -4.54 -15.75
C LYS A 244 -5.00 -3.49 -14.90
N LEU A 245 -5.71 -2.45 -14.43
CA LEU A 245 -5.15 -1.45 -13.52
C LEU A 245 -4.66 -2.10 -12.23
N MET A 246 -5.43 -3.02 -11.66
CA MET A 246 -5.05 -3.73 -10.43
C MET A 246 -3.80 -4.58 -10.59
N LEU A 247 -3.62 -5.22 -11.75
CA LEU A 247 -2.46 -6.08 -12.05
C LEU A 247 -1.25 -5.35 -12.64
N THR A 248 -1.41 -4.11 -13.10
CA THR A 248 -0.30 -3.30 -13.64
C THR A 248 0.47 -2.65 -12.50
N ASN A 249 1.80 -2.69 -12.53
CA ASN A 249 2.63 -1.93 -11.60
C ASN A 249 2.64 -0.45 -11.97
N ILE A 250 2.01 0.39 -11.16
CA ILE A 250 1.78 1.80 -11.45
C ILE A 250 2.78 2.69 -10.70
N ALA A 251 2.99 2.42 -9.42
CA ALA A 251 3.76 3.24 -8.49
C ALA A 251 4.64 2.39 -7.56
N GLY A 252 5.15 1.27 -8.07
CA GLY A 252 6.08 0.38 -7.36
C GLY A 252 5.41 -0.46 -6.27
N GLU A 253 4.09 -0.64 -6.34
CA GLU A 253 3.31 -1.47 -5.41
C GLU A 253 3.56 -2.98 -5.59
N PHE A 254 4.14 -3.38 -6.73
CA PHE A 254 4.63 -4.73 -6.98
C PHE A 254 6.15 -4.77 -7.09
N THR A 255 6.75 -5.87 -6.67
CA THR A 255 8.18 -6.14 -6.92
C THR A 255 8.36 -7.03 -8.15
N THR A 256 9.29 -6.67 -9.03
CA THR A 256 9.60 -7.43 -10.26
C THR A 256 10.46 -8.68 -10.01
N ARG A 257 11.16 -8.74 -8.87
CA ARG A 257 11.92 -9.91 -8.39
C ARG A 257 11.52 -10.23 -6.96
N ARG A 258 11.19 -11.50 -6.68
CA ARG A 258 10.91 -11.93 -5.30
C ARG A 258 12.19 -11.80 -4.47
N PHE A 259 12.14 -11.02 -3.39
CA PHE A 259 13.11 -11.16 -2.31
C PHE A 259 12.84 -12.54 -1.68
N VAL A 260 13.73 -13.49 -1.95
CA VAL A 260 13.71 -14.84 -1.35
C VAL A 260 14.53 -14.80 -0.07
#